data_AF-A0A945TE26-F1
#
_entry.id   AF-A0A945TE26-F1
#
_cell.length_a   1.000
_cell.length_b   1.000
_cell.length_c   1.000
_cell.angle_alpha   90.00
_cell.angle_beta   90.00
_cell.angle_gamma   90.00
#
_symmetry.space_group_name_H-M   'P 1'
#
loop_
_entity.id
_entity.type
_entity.pdbx_description
1 polymer ?
#
loop_
_entity_poly.entity_id
_entity_poly.type
_entity_poly.pdbx_seq_one_letter_code
_entity_poly.pdbx_strand_id
1 'polypeptide(L)'
;MNLDLILKSKAVNGWGLFGLIAGPMCLVIIAESIAADLSTGAGVSQMIGFSVRIAVPFIYLVVAASSVHILFPSLFSRWWLRNRPYIGFCFAVAMAWQATFIFIMSNVYRDYYYQDVYLLRDELEGSVGYIFLVAMVVTSFRQVRAHMNQVQWKLVHTFGIYFLWAYPFSVYWWNLNYYENPALLDYVYYWAGFLAVALRITAWGKKRERTEKQFPLKFLGITLIATGITASATGLLWQKTMTEIVTTPTWSADLVLWLPFWPFEPFLPLFLIGLGTMTLTSSKKHADSRASSPQTTQL
;
A
#
# COMPACT_ATOMS: atom_id res chain seq x y z
N MET A 1 19.16 -28.07 4.66
CA MET A 1 19.83 -26.78 4.36
C MET A 1 19.44 -25.78 5.44
N ASN A 2 20.39 -25.22 6.20
CA ASN A 2 20.09 -24.39 7.36
C ASN A 2 19.60 -23.00 6.91
N LEU A 3 18.33 -22.68 7.20
CA LEU A 3 17.67 -21.42 6.81
C LEU A 3 18.51 -20.19 7.22
N ASP A 4 19.21 -20.26 8.35
CA ASP A 4 20.07 -19.18 8.83
C ASP A 4 21.26 -18.90 7.89
N LEU A 5 21.87 -19.95 7.32
CA LEU A 5 22.99 -19.80 6.37
C LEU A 5 22.52 -19.14 5.07
N ILE A 6 21.34 -19.52 4.57
CA ILE A 6 20.78 -18.93 3.34
C ILE A 6 20.50 -17.44 3.56
N LEU A 7 19.78 -17.09 4.63
CA LEU A 7 19.37 -15.71 4.93
C LEU A 7 20.54 -14.77 5.27
N LYS A 8 21.73 -15.33 5.51
CA LYS A 8 22.98 -14.58 5.70
C LYS A 8 23.79 -14.40 4.40
N SER A 9 23.48 -15.15 3.34
CA SER A 9 24.21 -15.05 2.08
C SER A 9 24.08 -13.65 1.45
N LYS A 10 25.15 -13.18 0.80
CA LYS A 10 25.18 -11.85 0.17
C LYS A 10 24.19 -11.75 -0.99
N ALA A 11 23.92 -12.85 -1.68
CA ALA A 11 23.01 -12.90 -2.84
C ALA A 11 21.54 -12.62 -2.46
N VAL A 12 21.09 -13.05 -1.27
CA VAL A 12 19.70 -12.81 -0.83
C VAL A 12 19.57 -11.60 0.09
N ASN A 13 20.57 -10.70 0.08
CA ASN A 13 20.55 -9.49 0.88
C ASN A 13 21.01 -8.27 0.09
N GLY A 14 20.41 -7.13 0.41
CA GLY A 14 20.79 -5.86 -0.16
C GLY A 14 20.68 -5.82 -1.68
N TRP A 15 21.71 -5.27 -2.32
CA TRP A 15 21.80 -5.17 -3.79
C TRP A 15 21.83 -6.54 -4.49
N GLY A 16 22.30 -7.59 -3.83
CA GLY A 16 22.25 -8.95 -4.37
C GLY A 16 20.81 -9.40 -4.58
N LEU A 17 19.96 -9.19 -3.56
CA LEU A 17 18.54 -9.53 -3.62
C LEU A 17 17.83 -8.70 -4.69
N PHE A 18 18.15 -7.40 -4.75
CA PHE A 18 17.61 -6.51 -5.78
C PHE A 18 17.94 -7.04 -7.18
N GLY A 19 19.20 -7.37 -7.48
CA GLY A 19 19.59 -7.90 -8.79
C GLY A 19 18.91 -9.25 -9.11
N LEU A 20 18.80 -10.13 -8.11
CA LEU A 20 18.16 -11.45 -8.24
C LEU A 20 16.67 -11.35 -8.58
N ILE A 21 15.98 -10.31 -8.12
CA ILE A 21 14.55 -10.09 -8.40
C ILE A 21 14.37 -9.22 -9.66
N ALA A 22 15.03 -8.07 -9.71
CA ALA A 22 14.83 -7.09 -10.77
C ALA A 22 15.30 -7.60 -12.13
N GLY A 23 16.39 -8.38 -12.19
CA GLY A 23 16.89 -8.96 -13.44
C GLY A 23 15.86 -9.85 -14.15
N PRO A 24 15.40 -10.95 -13.53
CA PRO A 24 14.36 -11.80 -14.10
C PRO A 24 13.05 -11.06 -14.37
N MET A 25 12.66 -10.13 -13.50
CA MET A 25 11.46 -9.31 -13.69
C MET A 25 11.54 -8.48 -14.98
N CYS A 26 12.67 -7.79 -15.23
CA CYS A 26 12.88 -7.05 -16.47
C CYS A 26 12.86 -7.98 -17.69
N LEU A 27 13.47 -9.17 -17.60
CA LEU A 27 13.44 -10.15 -18.70
C LEU A 27 12.02 -10.60 -19.04
N VAL A 28 11.18 -10.84 -18.03
CA VAL A 28 9.77 -11.19 -18.23
C VAL A 28 9.01 -10.03 -18.89
N ILE A 29 9.18 -8.79 -18.42
CA ILE A 29 8.54 -7.62 -19.04
C ILE A 29 8.95 -7.48 -20.51
N ILE A 30 10.24 -7.67 -20.82
CA ILE A 30 10.75 -7.61 -22.20
C ILE A 30 10.15 -8.74 -23.05
N ALA A 31 10.10 -9.97 -22.54
CA ALA A 31 9.53 -11.10 -23.27
C ALA A 31 8.05 -10.89 -23.59
N GLU A 32 7.27 -10.41 -22.62
CA GLU A 32 5.85 -10.08 -22.81
C GLU A 32 5.66 -8.88 -23.74
N SER A 33 6.57 -7.90 -23.70
CA SER A 33 6.56 -6.78 -24.64
C SER A 33 6.70 -7.23 -26.10
N ILE A 34 7.48 -8.29 -26.36
CA ILE A 34 7.62 -8.86 -27.70
C ILE A 34 6.31 -9.55 -28.12
N ALA A 35 5.58 -10.14 -27.17
CA ALA A 35 4.31 -10.83 -27.43
C ALA A 35 3.11 -9.89 -27.57
N ALA A 36 3.10 -8.76 -26.85
CA ALA A 36 1.96 -7.84 -26.75
C ALA A 36 1.76 -6.91 -27.97
N ASP A 37 2.59 -7.02 -29.01
CA ASP A 37 2.58 -6.13 -30.19
C ASP A 37 2.52 -4.62 -29.83
N LEU A 38 3.67 -4.09 -29.41
CA LEU A 38 3.84 -2.66 -29.08
C LEU A 38 3.69 -1.71 -30.28
N SER A 39 3.45 -2.23 -31.49
CA SER A 39 3.11 -1.39 -32.64
C SER A 39 1.65 -0.91 -32.63
N THR A 40 0.86 -1.35 -31.64
CA THR A 40 -0.53 -0.93 -31.43
C THR A 40 -0.75 -0.26 -30.08
N GLY A 41 -1.73 0.65 -30.00
CA GLY A 41 -2.14 1.26 -28.73
C GLY A 41 -2.63 0.22 -27.71
N ALA A 42 -3.40 -0.77 -28.17
CA ALA A 42 -3.90 -1.86 -27.32
C ALA A 42 -2.76 -2.67 -26.67
N GLY A 43 -1.71 -2.99 -27.43
CA GLY A 43 -0.53 -3.69 -26.91
C GLY A 43 0.22 -2.91 -25.84
N VAL A 44 0.40 -1.60 -26.06
CA VAL A 44 1.00 -0.71 -25.06
C VAL A 44 0.12 -0.62 -23.80
N SER A 45 -1.20 -0.51 -23.95
CA SER A 45 -2.16 -0.49 -22.83
C SER A 45 -2.09 -1.77 -21.99
N GLN A 46 -2.01 -2.93 -22.65
CA GLN A 46 -1.82 -4.21 -21.99
C GLN A 46 -0.55 -4.22 -21.13
N MET A 47 0.55 -3.67 -21.66
CA MET A 47 1.83 -3.63 -20.94
C MET A 47 1.85 -2.65 -19.76
N ILE A 48 1.05 -1.59 -19.79
CA ILE A 48 0.81 -0.72 -18.62
C ILE A 48 0.21 -1.57 -17.50
N GLY A 49 -0.91 -2.27 -17.76
CA GLY A 49 -1.57 -3.12 -16.78
C GLY A 49 -0.70 -4.30 -16.30
N PHE A 50 0.05 -4.92 -17.22
CA PHE A 50 0.97 -6.01 -16.90
C PHE A 50 2.08 -5.55 -15.94
N SER A 51 2.68 -4.39 -16.19
CA SER A 51 3.72 -3.81 -15.32
C SER A 51 3.19 -3.50 -13.92
N VAL A 52 1.95 -2.99 -13.81
CA VAL A 52 1.28 -2.80 -12.52
C VAL A 52 1.11 -4.12 -11.78
N ARG A 53 0.62 -5.18 -12.44
CA ARG A 53 0.42 -6.50 -11.83
C ARG A 53 1.73 -7.08 -11.28
N ILE A 54 2.85 -6.85 -11.96
CA ILE A 54 4.19 -7.19 -11.46
C ILE A 54 4.57 -6.35 -10.24
N ALA A 55 4.25 -5.06 -10.24
CA ALA A 55 4.61 -4.14 -9.15
C ALA A 55 3.85 -4.44 -7.84
N VAL A 56 2.56 -4.80 -7.94
CA VAL A 56 1.61 -4.95 -6.81
C VAL A 56 2.14 -5.82 -5.65
N PRO A 57 2.65 -7.04 -5.88
CA PRO A 57 3.25 -7.85 -4.82
C PRO A 57 4.32 -7.12 -4.02
N PHE A 58 5.17 -6.35 -4.68
CA PHE A 58 6.30 -5.69 -4.02
C PHE A 58 5.82 -4.59 -3.07
N ILE A 59 4.87 -3.74 -3.47
CA ILE A 59 4.37 -2.69 -2.57
C ILE A 59 3.66 -3.30 -1.36
N TYR A 60 2.88 -4.37 -1.54
CA TYR A 60 2.23 -5.08 -0.44
C TYR A 60 3.25 -5.70 0.51
N LEU A 61 4.32 -6.29 -0.02
CA LEU A 61 5.41 -6.82 0.80
C LEU A 61 6.11 -5.70 1.59
N VAL A 62 6.34 -4.53 0.99
CA VAL A 62 6.96 -3.39 1.66
C VAL A 62 6.04 -2.82 2.75
N VAL A 63 4.73 -2.84 2.55
CA VAL A 63 3.72 -2.43 3.53
C VAL A 63 3.68 -3.40 4.72
N ALA A 64 3.68 -4.70 4.47
CA ALA A 64 3.53 -5.72 5.51
C ALA A 64 4.81 -5.98 6.34
N ALA A 65 6.00 -5.69 5.81
CA ALA A 65 7.28 -6.06 6.43
C ALA A 65 7.40 -5.69 7.93
N SER A 66 7.00 -4.48 8.30
CA SER A 66 7.12 -4.01 9.69
C SER A 66 6.11 -4.67 10.64
N SER A 67 4.86 -4.85 10.20
CA SER A 67 3.81 -5.46 11.02
C SER A 67 4.04 -6.94 11.22
N VAL A 68 4.47 -7.65 10.18
CA VAL A 68 4.84 -9.07 10.28
C VAL A 68 5.94 -9.27 11.31
N HIS A 69 6.98 -8.43 11.32
CA HIS A 69 8.04 -8.56 12.32
C HIS A 69 7.56 -8.29 13.76
N ILE A 70 6.66 -7.33 13.96
CA ILE A 70 6.08 -7.01 15.29
C ILE A 70 5.18 -8.15 15.80
N LEU A 71 4.40 -8.77 14.91
CA LEU A 71 3.45 -9.83 15.26
C LEU A 71 4.14 -11.19 15.40
N PHE A 72 5.04 -11.51 14.48
CA PHE A 72 5.69 -12.82 14.33
C PHE A 72 7.23 -12.65 14.23
N PRO A 73 7.92 -12.31 15.34
CA PRO A 73 9.36 -12.14 15.34
C PRO A 73 10.07 -13.47 15.05
N SER A 74 10.84 -13.52 13.96
CA SER A 74 11.57 -14.72 13.51
C SER A 74 12.83 -14.33 12.73
N LEU A 75 13.66 -15.31 12.34
CA LEU A 75 14.78 -15.07 11.43
C LEU A 75 14.30 -14.51 10.08
N PHE A 76 13.22 -15.07 9.54
CA PHE A 76 12.63 -14.65 8.28
C PHE A 76 12.02 -13.24 8.36
N SER A 77 11.23 -12.92 9.39
CA SER A 77 10.62 -11.59 9.50
C SER A 77 11.66 -10.48 9.73
N ARG A 78 12.77 -10.78 10.40
CA ARG A 78 13.93 -9.89 10.49
C ARG A 78 14.62 -9.69 9.16
N TRP A 79 14.87 -10.78 8.41
CA TRP A 79 15.46 -10.71 7.07
C TRP A 79 14.60 -9.86 6.12
N TRP A 80 13.28 -10.07 6.14
CA TRP A 80 12.35 -9.33 5.31
C TRP A 80 12.34 -7.85 5.67
N LEU A 81 12.25 -7.51 6.97
CA LEU A 81 12.30 -6.12 7.42
C LEU A 81 13.61 -5.42 7.03
N ARG A 82 14.75 -6.12 7.12
CA ARG A 82 16.06 -5.61 6.69
C ARG A 82 16.11 -5.33 5.19
N ASN A 83 15.52 -6.21 4.38
CA ASN A 83 15.54 -6.11 2.92
C ASN A 83 14.39 -5.28 2.33
N ARG A 84 13.46 -4.79 3.16
CA ARG A 84 12.32 -3.94 2.76
C ARG A 84 12.69 -2.81 1.78
N PRO A 85 13.78 -2.04 1.94
CA PRO A 85 14.13 -0.99 0.98
C PRO A 85 14.43 -1.54 -0.42
N TYR A 86 15.09 -2.70 -0.51
CA TYR A 86 15.46 -3.33 -1.78
C TYR A 86 14.27 -3.95 -2.50
N ILE A 87 13.31 -4.49 -1.75
CA ILE A 87 12.00 -4.88 -2.30
C ILE A 87 11.26 -3.64 -2.84
N GLY A 88 11.35 -2.50 -2.13
CA GLY A 88 10.83 -1.21 -2.60
C GLY A 88 11.50 -0.71 -3.88
N PHE A 89 12.79 -0.97 -4.08
CA PHE A 89 13.46 -0.68 -5.36
C PHE A 89 12.97 -1.61 -6.49
N CYS A 90 12.64 -2.87 -6.21
CA CYS A 90 12.03 -3.76 -7.21
C CYS A 90 10.66 -3.22 -7.65
N PHE A 91 9.84 -2.74 -6.70
CA PHE A 91 8.60 -2.01 -7.01
C PHE A 91 8.88 -0.81 -7.92
N ALA A 92 9.86 0.02 -7.59
CA ALA A 92 10.20 1.20 -8.38
C ALA A 92 10.62 0.85 -9.82
N VAL A 93 11.37 -0.24 -10.03
CA VAL A 93 11.74 -0.70 -11.38
C VAL A 93 10.52 -1.15 -12.17
N ALA A 94 9.59 -1.91 -11.57
CA ALA A 94 8.35 -2.31 -12.24
C ALA A 94 7.50 -1.09 -12.64
N MET A 95 7.38 -0.10 -11.75
CA MET A 95 6.69 1.16 -12.05
C MET A 95 7.43 2.01 -13.09
N ALA A 96 8.75 1.94 -13.19
CA ALA A 96 9.50 2.62 -14.25
C ALA A 96 9.19 2.05 -15.65
N TRP A 97 9.01 0.73 -15.75
CA TRP A 97 8.51 0.09 -16.96
C TRP A 97 7.10 0.58 -17.30
N GLN A 98 6.20 0.61 -16.31
CA GLN A 98 4.85 1.18 -16.51
C GLN A 98 4.92 2.62 -17.02
N ALA A 99 5.74 3.48 -16.40
CA ALA A 99 5.92 4.87 -16.81
C ALA A 99 6.42 4.98 -18.25
N THR A 100 7.29 4.06 -18.68
CA THR A 100 7.77 3.99 -20.07
C THR A 100 6.63 3.66 -21.02
N PHE A 101 5.76 2.70 -20.69
CA PHE A 101 4.59 2.38 -21.53
C PHE A 101 3.56 3.50 -21.54
N ILE A 102 3.33 4.18 -20.41
CA ILE A 102 2.49 5.39 -20.37
C ILE A 102 3.08 6.47 -21.28
N PHE A 103 4.39 6.69 -21.22
CA PHE A 103 5.07 7.67 -22.08
C PHE A 103 4.91 7.33 -23.56
N ILE A 104 5.06 6.05 -23.94
CA ILE A 104 4.82 5.59 -25.31
C ILE A 104 3.36 5.82 -25.71
N MET A 105 2.41 5.43 -24.85
CA MET A 105 0.97 5.62 -25.07
C MET A 105 0.64 7.09 -25.34
N SER A 106 1.09 8.00 -24.48
CA SER A 106 0.76 9.42 -24.55
C SER A 106 1.43 10.18 -25.70
N ASN A 107 2.57 9.69 -26.21
CA ASN A 107 3.30 10.36 -27.30
C ASN A 107 3.07 9.73 -28.68
N VAL A 108 2.96 8.41 -28.76
CA VAL A 108 2.86 7.66 -30.02
C VAL A 108 1.40 7.34 -30.35
N TYR A 109 0.60 6.94 -29.36
CA TYR A 109 -0.80 6.54 -29.54
C TYR A 109 -1.76 7.54 -28.92
N ARG A 110 -1.49 8.84 -29.12
CA ARG A 110 -2.21 9.94 -28.48
C ARG A 110 -3.72 9.91 -28.73
N ASP A 111 -4.13 9.62 -29.97
CA ASP A 111 -5.55 9.57 -30.33
C ASP A 111 -6.27 8.45 -29.59
N TYR A 112 -5.66 7.26 -29.54
CA TYR A 112 -6.16 6.12 -28.76
C TYR A 112 -6.18 6.43 -27.25
N TYR A 113 -5.15 7.11 -26.74
CA TYR A 113 -5.08 7.50 -25.34
C TYR A 113 -6.27 8.37 -24.92
N TYR A 114 -6.56 9.45 -25.66
CA TYR A 114 -7.65 10.36 -25.30
C TYR A 114 -9.04 9.79 -25.59
N GLN A 115 -9.18 8.88 -26.55
CA GLN A 115 -10.46 8.28 -26.90
C GLN A 115 -10.84 7.12 -25.96
N ASP A 116 -9.89 6.25 -25.63
CA ASP A 116 -10.20 4.94 -25.04
C ASP A 116 -9.62 4.73 -23.63
N VAL A 117 -8.65 5.53 -23.19
CA VAL A 117 -7.88 5.27 -21.95
C VAL A 117 -7.96 6.43 -20.95
N TYR A 118 -8.07 7.67 -21.42
CA TYR A 118 -7.92 8.84 -20.59
C TYR A 118 -9.10 9.04 -19.63
N LEU A 119 -8.80 8.99 -18.34
CA LEU A 119 -9.66 9.45 -17.26
C LEU A 119 -8.86 10.42 -16.39
N LEU A 120 -9.37 11.66 -16.23
CA LEU A 120 -8.67 12.69 -15.48
C LEU A 120 -8.33 12.25 -14.05
N ARG A 121 -9.24 11.52 -13.38
CA ARG A 121 -9.01 10.98 -12.04
C ARG A 121 -7.81 10.04 -12.01
N ASP A 122 -7.74 9.12 -12.97
CA ASP A 122 -6.68 8.11 -13.01
C ASP A 122 -5.33 8.75 -13.36
N GLU A 123 -5.33 9.81 -14.19
CA GLU A 123 -4.14 10.62 -14.48
C GLU A 123 -3.64 11.39 -13.24
N LEU A 124 -4.56 11.96 -12.46
CA LEU A 124 -4.23 12.63 -11.20
C LEU A 124 -3.66 11.64 -10.18
N GLU A 125 -4.31 10.48 -10.01
CA GLU A 125 -3.84 9.40 -9.14
C GLU A 125 -2.45 8.91 -9.55
N GLY A 126 -2.25 8.66 -10.85
CA GLY A 126 -0.97 8.24 -11.42
C GLY A 126 0.13 9.29 -11.20
N SER A 127 -0.15 10.55 -11.52
CA SER A 127 0.81 11.66 -11.37
C SER A 127 1.25 11.84 -9.92
N VAL A 128 0.30 11.89 -8.98
CA VAL A 128 0.60 12.00 -7.55
C VAL A 128 1.38 10.77 -7.06
N GLY A 129 1.02 9.58 -7.54
CA GLY A 129 1.73 8.33 -7.26
C GLY A 129 3.20 8.39 -7.69
N TYR A 130 3.49 8.84 -8.91
CA TYR A 130 4.85 8.98 -9.41
C TYR A 130 5.66 10.05 -8.66
N ILE A 131 5.05 11.17 -8.25
CA ILE A 131 5.72 12.17 -7.40
C ILE A 131 6.16 11.54 -6.08
N PHE A 132 5.27 10.81 -5.40
CA PHE A 132 5.64 10.11 -4.16
C PHE A 132 6.70 9.04 -4.40
N LEU A 133 6.57 8.25 -5.47
CA LEU A 133 7.53 7.20 -5.80
C LEU A 133 8.93 7.77 -6.02
N VAL A 134 9.07 8.78 -6.89
CA VAL A 134 10.36 9.44 -7.17
C VAL A 134 10.93 10.06 -5.89
N ALA A 135 10.11 10.77 -5.12
CA ALA A 135 10.55 11.34 -3.85
C ALA A 135 11.07 10.25 -2.89
N MET A 136 10.36 9.12 -2.76
CA MET A 136 10.78 8.01 -1.91
C MET A 136 12.05 7.30 -2.41
N VAL A 137 12.21 7.13 -3.72
CA VAL A 137 13.43 6.55 -4.32
C VAL A 137 14.62 7.45 -4.06
N VAL A 138 14.50 8.74 -4.40
CA VAL A 138 15.58 9.73 -4.25
C VAL A 138 15.98 9.87 -2.78
N THR A 139 15.01 9.94 -1.87
CA THR A 139 15.27 10.06 -0.41
C THR A 139 15.67 8.76 0.27
N SER A 140 15.70 7.63 -0.45
CA SER A 140 16.26 6.36 0.04
C SER A 140 17.79 6.33 -0.06
N PHE A 141 18.41 7.16 -0.89
CA PHE A 141 19.86 7.28 -0.99
C PHE A 141 20.43 8.08 0.19
N ARG A 142 21.55 7.62 0.75
CA ARG A 142 22.16 8.21 1.96
C ARG A 142 22.50 9.69 1.78
N GLN A 143 22.96 10.06 0.59
CA GLN A 143 23.36 11.42 0.23
C GLN A 143 22.18 12.38 0.35
N VAL A 144 21.02 12.04 -0.23
CA VAL A 144 19.82 12.88 -0.15
C VAL A 144 19.22 12.82 1.25
N ARG A 145 19.14 11.63 1.84
CA ARG A 145 18.61 11.44 3.20
C ARG A 145 19.33 12.31 4.24
N ALA A 146 20.63 12.57 4.06
CA ALA A 146 21.41 13.42 4.95
C ALA A 146 20.92 14.88 4.99
N HIS A 147 20.20 15.34 3.97
CA HIS A 147 19.61 16.69 3.90
C HIS A 147 18.21 16.79 4.50
N MET A 148 17.66 15.68 5.03
CA MET A 148 16.33 15.65 5.63
C MET A 148 16.40 15.35 7.12
N ASN A 149 15.54 15.99 7.89
CA ASN A 149 15.33 15.56 9.26
C ASN A 149 14.50 14.26 9.31
N GLN A 150 14.58 13.55 10.44
CA GLN A 150 13.92 12.25 10.61
C GLN A 150 12.38 12.34 10.51
N VAL A 151 11.78 13.50 10.80
CA VAL A 151 10.33 13.72 10.74
C VAL A 151 9.87 13.86 9.30
N GLN A 152 10.53 14.70 8.50
CA GLN A 152 10.27 14.89 7.07
C GLN A 152 10.40 13.58 6.31
N TRP A 153 11.51 12.86 6.54
CA TRP A 153 11.73 11.56 5.92
C TRP A 153 10.63 10.56 6.28
N LYS A 154 10.25 10.50 7.57
CA LYS A 154 9.17 9.62 8.02
C LYS A 154 7.84 10.02 7.40
N LEU A 155 7.54 11.31 7.27
CA LEU A 155 6.32 11.81 6.67
C LEU A 155 6.23 11.38 5.21
N VAL A 156 7.24 11.69 4.39
CA VAL A 156 7.29 11.34 2.97
C VAL A 156 7.11 9.83 2.76
N HIS A 157 7.88 9.01 3.48
CA HIS A 157 7.78 7.55 3.33
C HIS A 157 6.51 6.94 3.93
N THR A 158 5.84 7.61 4.87
CA THR A 158 4.56 7.13 5.42
C THR A 158 3.42 7.49 4.48
N PHE A 159 3.30 8.73 4.04
CA PHE A 159 2.27 9.12 3.09
C PHE A 159 2.45 8.40 1.76
N GLY A 160 3.66 8.40 1.21
CA GLY A 160 3.94 7.76 -0.07
C GLY A 160 3.65 6.25 -0.06
N ILE A 161 4.02 5.52 1.00
CA ILE A 161 3.71 4.08 1.04
C ILE A 161 2.21 3.78 1.11
N TYR A 162 1.44 4.57 1.86
CA TYR A 162 -0.01 4.38 1.94
C TYR A 162 -0.70 4.81 0.66
N PHE A 163 -0.25 5.88 0.01
CA PHE A 163 -0.77 6.31 -1.29
C PHE A 163 -0.52 5.25 -2.38
N LEU A 164 0.73 4.77 -2.48
CA LEU A 164 1.12 3.73 -3.45
C LEU A 164 0.46 2.37 -3.19
N TRP A 165 0.10 2.08 -1.94
CA TRP A 165 -0.70 0.90 -1.59
C TRP A 165 -2.19 1.10 -1.92
N ALA A 166 -2.72 2.30 -1.67
CA ALA A 166 -4.14 2.60 -1.80
C ALA A 166 -4.62 2.44 -3.24
N TYR A 167 -3.79 2.82 -4.22
CA TYR A 167 -4.10 2.70 -5.64
C TYR A 167 -4.40 1.26 -6.09
N PRO A 168 -3.46 0.30 -6.04
CA PRO A 168 -3.77 -1.06 -6.46
C PRO A 168 -4.82 -1.72 -5.55
N PHE A 169 -4.84 -1.39 -4.25
CA PHE A 169 -5.86 -1.94 -3.35
C PHE A 169 -7.28 -1.50 -3.76
N SER A 170 -7.49 -0.23 -4.12
CA SER A 170 -8.78 0.25 -4.59
C SER A 170 -9.16 -0.40 -5.92
N VAL A 171 -8.23 -0.48 -6.87
CA VAL A 171 -8.46 -1.11 -8.18
C VAL A 171 -8.95 -2.55 -8.02
N TYR A 172 -8.27 -3.37 -7.23
CA TYR A 172 -8.69 -4.77 -7.04
C TYR A 172 -9.96 -4.91 -6.21
N TRP A 173 -10.24 -3.97 -5.31
CA TRP A 173 -11.53 -3.94 -4.63
C TRP A 173 -12.68 -3.66 -5.61
N TRP A 174 -12.51 -2.71 -6.54
CA TRP A 174 -13.50 -2.42 -7.57
C TRP A 174 -13.67 -3.59 -8.55
N ASN A 175 -12.58 -4.26 -8.95
CA ASN A 175 -12.62 -5.48 -9.77
C ASN A 175 -13.52 -6.55 -9.16
N LEU A 176 -13.51 -6.71 -7.83
CA LEU A 176 -14.30 -7.72 -7.13
C LEU A 176 -15.74 -7.33 -6.87
N ASN A 177 -16.02 -6.04 -6.70
CA ASN A 177 -17.30 -5.57 -6.16
C ASN A 177 -18.15 -4.77 -7.13
N TYR A 178 -17.61 -4.42 -8.30
CA TYR A 178 -18.31 -3.64 -9.33
C TYR A 178 -18.27 -4.29 -10.71
N TYR A 179 -17.10 -4.79 -11.14
CA TYR A 179 -16.95 -5.40 -12.46
C TYR A 179 -17.45 -6.85 -12.49
N GLU A 180 -17.96 -7.27 -13.64
CA GLU A 180 -18.42 -8.64 -13.87
C GLU A 180 -17.22 -9.58 -14.11
N ASN A 181 -17.30 -10.79 -13.60
CA ASN A 181 -16.31 -11.88 -13.79
C ASN A 181 -14.87 -11.55 -13.34
N PRO A 182 -14.64 -11.25 -12.05
CA PRO A 182 -13.28 -11.06 -11.52
C PRO A 182 -12.40 -12.29 -11.74
N ALA A 183 -11.16 -12.07 -12.18
CA ALA A 183 -10.20 -13.16 -12.32
C ALA A 183 -9.70 -13.61 -10.94
N LEU A 184 -9.23 -14.87 -10.84
CA LEU A 184 -8.64 -15.39 -9.59
C LEU A 184 -7.52 -14.48 -9.06
N LEU A 185 -6.73 -13.90 -9.95
CA LEU A 185 -5.64 -13.00 -9.61
C LEU A 185 -6.14 -11.72 -8.89
N ASP A 186 -7.31 -11.20 -9.25
CA ASP A 186 -7.90 -10.03 -8.61
C ASP A 186 -8.22 -10.32 -7.14
N TYR A 187 -8.74 -11.53 -6.84
CA TYR A 187 -8.97 -11.97 -5.46
C TYR A 187 -7.66 -12.06 -4.67
N VAL A 188 -6.62 -12.63 -5.27
CA VAL A 188 -5.31 -12.77 -4.61
C VAL A 188 -4.76 -11.39 -4.26
N TYR A 189 -4.79 -10.44 -5.19
CA TYR A 189 -4.28 -9.10 -4.95
C TYR A 189 -5.13 -8.29 -3.98
N TYR A 190 -6.45 -8.39 -4.06
CA TYR A 190 -7.32 -7.76 -3.08
C TYR A 190 -7.02 -8.23 -1.65
N TRP A 191 -7.04 -9.55 -1.42
CA TRP A 191 -6.81 -10.11 -0.09
C TRP A 191 -5.38 -9.88 0.40
N ALA A 192 -4.38 -9.93 -0.48
CA ALA A 192 -3.00 -9.60 -0.11
C ALA A 192 -2.87 -8.13 0.33
N GLY A 193 -3.51 -7.20 -0.40
CA GLY A 193 -3.55 -5.78 -0.06
C GLY A 193 -4.26 -5.51 1.25
N PHE A 194 -5.42 -6.14 1.45
CA PHE A 194 -6.19 -6.09 2.70
C PHE A 194 -5.38 -6.59 3.89
N LEU A 195 -4.78 -7.79 3.77
CA LEU A 195 -3.96 -8.41 4.82
C LEU A 195 -2.75 -7.54 5.17
N ALA A 196 -2.11 -6.92 4.18
CA ALA A 196 -0.94 -6.06 4.41
C ALA A 196 -1.26 -4.92 5.40
N VAL A 197 -2.43 -4.28 5.28
CA VAL A 197 -2.85 -3.20 6.18
C VAL A 197 -3.55 -3.72 7.44
N ALA A 198 -4.35 -4.78 7.35
CA ALA A 198 -4.94 -5.41 8.53
C ALA A 198 -3.87 -5.83 9.55
N LEU A 199 -2.77 -6.43 9.09
CA LEU A 199 -1.61 -6.75 9.93
C LEU A 199 -1.00 -5.48 10.56
N ARG A 200 -0.98 -4.34 9.87
CA ARG A 200 -0.51 -3.07 10.44
C ARG A 200 -1.43 -2.55 11.52
N ILE A 201 -2.73 -2.66 11.34
CA ILE A 201 -3.72 -2.30 12.37
C ILE A 201 -3.55 -3.21 13.59
N THR A 202 -3.42 -4.52 13.40
CA THR A 202 -3.17 -5.47 14.51
C THR A 202 -1.85 -5.21 15.21
N ALA A 203 -0.77 -4.96 14.48
CA ALA A 203 0.54 -4.64 15.04
C ALA A 203 0.53 -3.31 15.80
N TRP A 204 -0.23 -2.33 15.33
CA TRP A 204 -0.47 -1.07 16.01
C TRP A 204 -1.26 -1.27 17.30
N GLY A 205 -2.34 -2.06 17.27
CA GLY A 205 -3.10 -2.45 18.45
C GLY A 205 -2.26 -3.19 19.50
N LYS A 206 -1.37 -4.09 19.08
CA LYS A 206 -0.42 -4.80 19.98
C LYS A 206 0.55 -3.87 20.69
N LYS A 207 0.94 -2.75 20.06
CA LYS A 207 1.84 -1.74 20.65
C LYS A 207 1.16 -0.80 21.63
N ARG A 208 -0.17 -0.70 21.57
CA ARG A 208 -0.99 0.11 22.48
C ARG A 208 -1.23 -0.63 23.77
N GLU A 209 -1.51 0.10 24.85
CA GLU A 209 -1.78 -0.52 26.14
C GLU A 209 -3.21 -1.08 26.15
N ARG A 210 -3.36 -2.32 26.62
CA ARG A 210 -4.67 -2.88 26.93
C ARG A 210 -5.09 -2.37 28.30
N THR A 211 -5.78 -1.25 28.32
CA THR A 211 -6.49 -0.81 29.53
C THR A 211 -7.78 -1.61 29.65
N GLU A 212 -8.15 -1.97 30.87
CA GLU A 212 -9.48 -2.50 31.11
C GLU A 212 -10.55 -1.45 30.74
N LYS A 213 -11.24 -1.70 29.63
CA LYS A 213 -12.37 -0.88 29.19
C LYS A 213 -13.67 -1.38 29.81
N GLN A 214 -14.62 -0.48 30.02
CA GLN A 214 -15.98 -0.83 30.40
C GLN A 214 -16.62 -1.74 29.34
N PHE A 215 -17.54 -2.60 29.78
CA PHE A 215 -18.25 -3.55 28.91
C PHE A 215 -18.82 -2.93 27.61
N PRO A 216 -19.55 -1.79 27.61
CA PRO A 216 -20.09 -1.22 26.37
C PRO A 216 -19.01 -0.83 25.36
N LEU A 217 -17.87 -0.30 25.82
CA LEU A 217 -16.76 0.06 24.94
C LEU A 217 -16.06 -1.17 24.33
N LYS A 218 -15.91 -2.25 25.13
CA LYS A 218 -15.38 -3.52 24.64
C LYS A 218 -16.30 -4.11 23.57
N PHE A 219 -17.60 -4.14 23.83
CA PHE A 219 -18.60 -4.64 22.89
C PHE A 219 -18.58 -3.83 21.59
N LEU A 220 -18.62 -2.49 21.67
CA LEU A 220 -18.54 -1.61 20.50
C LEU A 220 -17.29 -1.89 19.66
N GLY A 221 -16.12 -2.00 20.29
CA GLY A 221 -14.87 -2.25 19.58
C GLY A 221 -14.80 -3.61 18.87
N ILE A 222 -15.31 -4.66 19.51
CA ILE A 222 -15.42 -6.00 18.90
C ILE A 222 -16.39 -5.96 17.72
N THR A 223 -17.56 -5.33 17.91
CA THR A 223 -18.57 -5.18 16.85
C THR A 223 -18.01 -4.44 15.64
N LEU A 224 -17.29 -3.33 15.83
CA LEU A 224 -16.65 -2.60 14.74
C LEU A 224 -15.63 -3.45 13.95
N ILE A 225 -14.81 -4.24 14.66
CA ILE A 225 -13.87 -5.16 14.00
C ILE A 225 -14.62 -6.24 13.22
N ALA A 226 -15.62 -6.87 13.83
CA ALA A 226 -16.42 -7.91 13.19
C ALA A 226 -17.13 -7.38 11.94
N THR A 227 -17.77 -6.21 12.04
CA THR A 227 -18.42 -5.54 10.90
C THR A 227 -17.41 -5.22 9.80
N GLY A 228 -16.22 -4.71 10.13
CA GLY A 228 -15.18 -4.43 9.14
C GLY A 228 -14.67 -5.70 8.45
N ILE A 229 -14.49 -6.81 9.17
CA ILE A 229 -14.09 -8.09 8.56
C ILE A 229 -15.20 -8.60 7.63
N THR A 230 -16.46 -8.61 8.09
CA THR A 230 -17.60 -9.05 7.26
C THR A 230 -17.73 -8.17 6.01
N ALA A 231 -17.71 -6.84 6.17
CA ALA A 231 -17.83 -5.90 5.05
C ALA A 231 -16.70 -6.05 4.01
N SER A 232 -15.50 -6.48 4.43
CA SER A 232 -14.39 -6.75 3.52
C SER A 232 -14.65 -7.94 2.58
N ALA A 233 -15.46 -8.92 3.00
CA ALA A 233 -15.80 -10.09 2.20
C ALA A 233 -17.12 -9.92 1.42
N THR A 234 -18.00 -9.02 1.87
CA THR A 234 -19.36 -8.88 1.34
C THR A 234 -19.60 -7.56 0.58
N GLY A 235 -18.56 -6.98 -0.02
CA GLY A 235 -18.65 -5.72 -0.77
C GLY A 235 -19.79 -5.68 -1.79
N LEU A 236 -20.00 -6.75 -2.54
CA LEU A 236 -21.13 -6.91 -3.48
C LEU A 236 -22.52 -6.63 -2.87
N LEU A 237 -22.71 -6.84 -1.57
CA LEU A 237 -24.01 -6.62 -0.90
C LEU A 237 -24.28 -5.15 -0.55
N TRP A 238 -23.23 -4.34 -0.39
CA TRP A 238 -23.37 -2.98 0.13
C TRP A 238 -22.75 -1.89 -0.75
N GLN A 239 -21.85 -2.24 -1.68
CA GLN A 239 -21.15 -1.31 -2.56
C GLN A 239 -22.13 -0.39 -3.29
N LYS A 240 -23.10 -0.96 -4.02
CA LYS A 240 -24.09 -0.17 -4.79
C LYS A 240 -24.85 0.82 -3.92
N THR A 241 -25.41 0.34 -2.80
CA THR A 241 -26.14 1.18 -1.85
C THR A 241 -25.25 2.29 -1.29
N MET A 242 -23.99 1.98 -0.98
CA MET A 242 -23.06 2.95 -0.45
C MET A 242 -22.69 4.01 -1.49
N THR A 243 -22.43 3.61 -2.73
CA THR A 243 -22.18 4.54 -3.84
C THR A 243 -23.37 5.47 -4.02
N GLU A 244 -24.60 4.93 -4.11
CA GLU A 244 -25.82 5.74 -4.24
C GLU A 244 -25.95 6.77 -3.12
N ILE A 245 -25.77 6.36 -1.85
CA ILE A 245 -25.85 7.26 -0.70
C ILE A 245 -24.76 8.35 -0.77
N VAL A 246 -23.51 7.95 -1.02
CA VAL A 246 -22.37 8.87 -0.99
C VAL A 246 -22.45 9.86 -2.14
N THR A 247 -22.86 9.44 -3.33
CA THR A 247 -22.92 10.30 -4.53
C THR A 247 -24.28 10.96 -4.75
N THR A 248 -25.26 10.77 -3.86
CA THR A 248 -26.55 11.48 -3.95
C THR A 248 -26.38 13.01 -3.92
N PRO A 249 -25.55 13.60 -3.03
CA PRO A 249 -25.28 15.04 -3.07
C PRO A 249 -24.41 15.41 -4.28
N THR A 250 -24.79 16.46 -5.01
CA THR A 250 -24.06 16.93 -6.21
C THR A 250 -22.59 17.20 -5.94
N TRP A 251 -22.28 17.90 -4.83
CA TRP A 251 -20.89 18.20 -4.45
C TRP A 251 -20.03 16.94 -4.33
N SER A 252 -20.61 15.81 -3.91
CA SER A 252 -19.92 14.54 -3.72
C SER A 252 -19.81 13.75 -5.03
N ALA A 253 -20.86 13.78 -5.87
CA ALA A 253 -20.81 13.21 -7.21
C ALA A 253 -19.69 13.87 -8.04
N ASP A 254 -19.56 15.20 -7.91
CA ASP A 254 -18.52 15.96 -8.60
C ASP A 254 -17.10 15.55 -8.15
N LEU A 255 -16.90 15.19 -6.87
CA LEU A 255 -15.62 14.69 -6.35
C LEU A 255 -15.16 13.40 -7.06
N VAL A 256 -16.08 12.59 -7.60
CA VAL A 256 -15.71 11.36 -8.34
C VAL A 256 -14.79 11.67 -9.52
N LEU A 257 -14.89 12.88 -10.09
CA LEU A 257 -14.12 13.29 -11.26
C LEU A 257 -12.68 13.71 -10.93
N TRP A 258 -12.41 14.19 -9.72
CA TRP A 258 -11.13 14.85 -9.41
C TRP A 258 -10.47 14.45 -8.09
N LEU A 259 -11.19 13.86 -7.15
CA LEU A 259 -10.64 13.47 -5.85
C LEU A 259 -10.14 12.03 -5.91
N PRO A 260 -8.81 11.80 -5.78
CA PRO A 260 -8.24 10.46 -5.71
C PRO A 260 -8.97 9.55 -4.73
N PHE A 261 -9.34 8.37 -5.21
CA PHE A 261 -9.98 7.30 -4.45
C PHE A 261 -11.38 7.60 -3.88
N TRP A 262 -11.98 8.77 -4.14
CA TRP A 262 -13.39 9.02 -3.78
C TRP A 262 -14.30 8.02 -4.50
N PRO A 263 -15.31 7.39 -3.85
CA PRO A 263 -15.91 7.65 -2.52
C PRO A 263 -15.27 6.98 -1.29
N PHE A 264 -14.01 6.51 -1.39
CA PHE A 264 -13.29 5.79 -0.33
C PHE A 264 -13.93 4.48 0.16
N GLU A 265 -14.92 3.94 -0.57
CA GLU A 265 -15.57 2.66 -0.28
C GLU A 265 -14.60 1.50 -0.03
N PRO A 266 -13.55 1.30 -0.85
CA PRO A 266 -12.58 0.21 -0.62
C PRO A 266 -11.94 0.22 0.77
N PHE A 267 -11.83 1.39 1.39
CA PHE A 267 -11.11 1.57 2.66
C PHE A 267 -12.02 1.48 3.89
N LEU A 268 -13.35 1.52 3.72
CA LEU A 268 -14.31 1.47 4.83
C LEU A 268 -14.11 0.24 5.73
N PRO A 269 -13.92 -0.99 5.22
CA PRO A 269 -13.68 -2.16 6.06
C PRO A 269 -12.45 -2.01 6.96
N LEU A 270 -11.33 -1.53 6.41
CA LEU A 270 -10.09 -1.32 7.17
C LEU A 270 -10.22 -0.17 8.16
N PHE A 271 -10.98 0.88 7.82
CA PHE A 271 -11.29 1.98 8.72
C PHE A 271 -12.07 1.51 9.94
N LEU A 272 -13.10 0.67 9.75
CA LEU A 272 -13.88 0.08 10.85
C LEU A 272 -13.01 -0.80 11.77
N ILE A 273 -12.14 -1.63 11.19
CA ILE A 273 -11.18 -2.45 11.96
C ILE A 273 -10.21 -1.55 12.74
N GLY A 274 -9.75 -0.46 12.14
CA GLY A 274 -8.90 0.54 12.78
C GLY A 274 -9.58 1.22 13.97
N LEU A 275 -10.81 1.70 13.80
CA LEU A 275 -11.61 2.31 14.85
C LEU A 275 -11.92 1.30 15.97
N GLY A 276 -12.34 0.09 15.63
CA GLY A 276 -12.57 -0.97 16.61
C GLY A 276 -11.30 -1.28 17.41
N THR A 277 -10.15 -1.39 16.76
CA THR A 277 -8.85 -1.55 17.44
C THR A 277 -8.53 -0.37 18.35
N MET A 278 -8.83 0.86 17.92
CA MET A 278 -8.62 2.09 18.70
C MET A 278 -9.50 2.14 19.94
N THR A 279 -10.76 1.71 19.85
CA THR A 279 -11.67 1.69 21.01
C THR A 279 -11.25 0.65 22.06
N LEU A 280 -10.71 -0.50 21.62
CA LEU A 280 -10.24 -1.58 22.49
C LEU A 280 -8.88 -1.29 23.16
N THR A 281 -8.12 -0.31 22.68
CA THR A 281 -6.74 -0.08 23.13
C THR A 281 -6.48 1.38 23.49
N SER A 282 -5.70 1.65 24.52
CA SER A 282 -5.34 3.01 24.93
C SER A 282 -3.96 3.41 24.41
N SER A 283 -3.78 4.71 24.14
CA SER A 283 -2.44 5.24 23.86
C SER A 283 -1.57 5.02 25.09
N LYS A 284 -0.35 4.50 24.89
CA LYS A 284 0.64 4.38 25.95
C LYS A 284 0.97 5.79 26.42
N LYS A 285 0.65 6.15 27.68
CA LYS A 285 1.12 7.43 28.23
C LYS A 285 2.65 7.37 28.24
N HIS A 286 3.31 8.34 27.60
CA HIS A 286 4.72 8.58 27.90
C HIS A 286 4.78 8.88 29.40
N ALA A 287 5.50 8.07 30.16
CA ALA A 287 5.77 8.40 31.55
C ALA A 287 6.40 9.80 31.58
N ASP A 288 5.75 10.73 32.25
CA ASP A 288 6.23 12.10 32.41
C ASP A 288 7.66 12.08 32.94
N SER A 289 8.61 12.59 32.17
CA SER A 289 10.00 12.78 32.59
C SER A 289 10.14 13.99 33.54
N ARG A 290 9.14 14.23 34.41
CA ARG A 290 9.13 15.33 35.40
C ARG A 290 8.98 14.84 36.85
N ALA A 291 9.31 13.59 37.13
CA ALA A 291 9.43 13.07 38.49
C ALA A 291 10.89 12.76 38.84
N SER A 292 11.74 13.77 38.80
CA SER A 292 13.03 13.75 39.50
C SER A 292 13.34 15.16 40.02
N SER A 293 12.48 15.63 40.93
CA SER A 293 12.85 16.66 41.89
C SER A 293 12.95 16.01 43.26
N PRO A 294 14.17 15.71 43.76
CA PRO A 294 14.38 15.66 45.19
C PRO A 294 14.48 17.11 45.69
N GLN A 295 13.53 17.48 46.53
CA GLN A 295 13.75 18.53 47.51
C GLN A 295 14.98 18.15 48.36
N THR A 296 15.92 19.07 48.49
CA THR A 296 16.83 19.16 49.65
C THR A 296 17.30 20.61 49.68
N THR A 297 16.55 21.48 50.35
CA THR A 297 16.73 21.90 51.76
C THR A 297 18.07 22.61 52.00
N GLN A 298 17.91 23.88 52.37
CA GLN A 298 18.84 24.82 52.99
C GLN A 298 20.04 24.18 53.74
N LEU A 299 21.25 24.57 53.37
CA LEU A 299 22.23 25.35 54.14
C LEU A 299 23.47 25.62 53.28
#